data_AF-A0A0M2UQU2-F1
#
_entry.id   AF-A0A0M2UQU2-F1
#
_cell.length_a   1.000
_cell.length_b   1.000
_cell.length_c   1.000
_cell.angle_alpha   90.00
_cell.angle_beta   90.00
_cell.angle_gamma   90.00
#
_symmetry.space_group_name_H-M   'P 1'
#
loop_
_entity.id
_entity.type
_entity.pdbx_description
1 polymer ?
#
loop_
_entity_poly.entity_id
_entity_poly.type
_entity_poly.pdbx_seq_one_letter_code
_entity_poly.pdbx_strand_id
1 'polypeptide(L)' 'MAKTFKLEIITPEKVVYSDTVQSISAEGTEAPLVSLQTMRP' A
#
# COMPACT_ATOMS: atom_id res chain seq x y z
N MET A 1 8.33 -16.82 4.37
CA MET A 1 7.88 -15.68 5.21
C MET A 1 7.61 -14.53 4.26
N ALA A 2 6.37 -14.03 4.18
CA ALA A 2 6.03 -12.94 3.25
C ALA A 2 6.61 -11.62 3.77
N LYS A 3 7.21 -10.82 2.90
CA LYS A 3 7.76 -9.50 3.24
C LYS A 3 6.60 -8.52 3.43
N THR A 4 6.64 -7.71 4.48
CA THR A 4 5.59 -6.74 4.83
C THR A 4 6.15 -5.32 4.80
N PHE A 5 5.27 -4.32 4.66
CA PHE A 5 5.61 -2.90 4.72
C PHE A 5 4.59 -2.10 5.51
N LYS A 6 5.01 -0.96 6.06
CA LYS A 6 4.12 -0.04 6.76
C LYS A 6 3.34 0.79 5.73
N LEU A 7 2.01 0.79 5.83
CA LEU A 7 1.10 1.59 5.01
C LEU A 7 0.37 2.60 5.89
N GLU A 8 0.35 3.85 5.47
CA GLU A 8 -0.45 4.92 6.09
C GLU A 8 -1.34 5.57 5.03
N ILE A 9 -2.64 5.64 5.28
CA ILE A 9 -3.61 6.35 4.42
C ILE A 9 -4.02 7.63 5.14
N ILE A 10 -3.73 8.76 4.50
CA ILE A 10 -3.90 10.10 5.08
C ILE A 10 -4.94 10.85 4.25
N THR A 11 -5.92 11.41 4.94
CA THR A 11 -6.86 12.39 4.40
C THR A 11 -6.48 13.78 4.92
N PRO A 12 -6.99 14.88 4.32
CA PRO A 12 -6.68 16.23 4.81
C PRO A 12 -7.04 16.46 6.30
N GLU A 13 -8.03 15.73 6.83
CA GLU A 13 -8.46 15.87 8.22
C GLU A 13 -7.61 15.04 9.19
N LYS A 14 -7.24 13.82 8.80
CA LYS A 14 -6.55 12.86 9.67
C LYS A 14 -6.00 11.64 8.93
N VAL A 15 -5.18 10.88 9.65
CA VAL A 15 -4.82 9.50 9.28
C VAL A 15 -6.03 8.60 9.50
N VAL A 16 -6.42 7.85 8.47
CA VAL A 16 -7.58 6.92 8.51
C VAL A 16 -7.17 5.45 8.51
N TYR A 17 -5.91 5.15 8.19
CA TYR A 17 -5.34 3.81 8.26
C TYR A 17 -3.84 3.89 8.55
N SER A 18 -3.33 3.02 9.41
CA SER A 18 -1.91 2.86 9.70
C SER A 18 -1.64 1.45 10.20
N ASP A 19 -1.10 0.59 9.34
CA ASP A 19 -0.75 -0.79 9.71
C ASP A 19 0.37 -1.37 8.84
N THR A 20 0.85 -2.55 9.19
CA THR A 20 1.82 -3.32 8.41
C THR A 20 1.08 -4.31 7.50
N VAL A 21 1.21 -4.14 6.18
CA VAL A 21 0.50 -4.95 5.17
C VAL A 21 1.47 -5.69 4.24
N GLN A 22 0.96 -6.69 3.52
CA GLN A 22 1.72 -7.43 2.51
C GLN A 22 1.55 -6.85 1.10
N SER A 23 0.40 -6.26 0.81
CA SER A 23 0.07 -5.69 -0.50
C SER A 23 -1.01 -4.62 -0.38
N ILE A 24 -1.12 -3.79 -1.42
CA ILE A 24 -2.26 -2.89 -1.63
C ILE A 24 -2.78 -3.00 -3.07
N SER A 25 -4.09 -2.86 -3.21
CA SER A 25 -4.79 -2.81 -4.50
C SER A 25 -5.62 -1.53 -4.53
N ALA A 26 -5.38 -0.66 -5.50
CA ALA A 26 -6.15 0.57 -5.67
C ALA A 26 -6.46 0.81 -7.15
N GLU A 27 -7.63 1.35 -7.45
CA GLU A 27 -7.97 1.80 -8.79
C GLU A 27 -7.35 3.19 -9.01
N GLY A 28 -6.39 3.29 -9.92
CA GLY A 28 -5.80 4.56 -10.34
C GLY A 28 -6.44 5.06 -11.63
N THR A 29 -6.43 6.37 -11.83
CA THR A 29 -7.02 7.04 -13.00
C THR A 29 -6.41 6.59 -14.33
N GLU A 30 -5.11 6.27 -14.34
CA GLU A 30 -4.39 5.86 -15.54
C GLU A 30 -4.31 4.34 -15.69
N ALA A 31 -4.26 3.61 -14.57
CA ALA A 31 -4.28 2.16 -14.48
C ALA A 31 -4.50 1.72 -13.02
N PRO A 32 -4.93 0.47 -12.78
CA PRO A 32 -4.91 -0.11 -11.43
C PRO A 32 -3.50 -0.06 -10.84
N LEU A 33 -3.38 0.52 -9.65
CA LEU A 33 -2.13 0.53 -8.89
C LEU A 33 -2.10 -0.71 -8.01
N VAL A 34 -1.20 -1.64 -8.33
CA VAL A 34 -0.90 -2.80 -7.50
C VAL A 34 0.53 -2.66 -7.01
N SER A 35 0.70 -2.28 -5.74
CA SER A 35 2.02 -2.27 -5.11
C SER A 35 2.24 -3.62 -4.43
N LEU A 36 3.05 -4.46 -5.06
CA LEU A 36 3.62 -5.67 -4.47
C LEU A 36 5.09 -5.38 -4.20
N GLN A 37 5.58 -5.70 -3.00
CA GLN A 37 7.03 -5.77 -2.78
C GLN A 37 7.59 -6.97 -3.54
N THR A 38 7.77 -6.85 -4.86
CA THR A 38 8.62 -7.76 -5.61
C THR A 38 10.05 -7.57 -5.12
N MET A 39 10.60 -8.60 -4.49
CA MET A 39 12.02 -8.66 -4.18
C MET A 39 12.78 -8.53 -5.50
N ARG A 40 13.42 -7.38 -5.74
CA ARG A 40 14.56 -7.36 -6.64
C ARG A 40 15.67 -8.19 -5.97
N PRO A 41 16.27 -9.16 -6.67
CA PRO A 41 17.46 -9.87 -6.16
C PRO A 41 18.63 -8.92 -5.95
#